data_AF-A0A327YDW9-F1
#
_entry.id   AF-A0A327YDW9-F1
#
_cell.length_a   1.000
_cell.length_b   1.000
_cell.length_c   1.000
_cell.angle_alpha   90.00
_cell.angle_beta   90.00
_cell.angle_gamma   90.00
#
_symmetry.space_group_name_H-M   'P 1'
#
loop_
_entity.id
_entity.type
_entity.pdbx_description
1 polymer ?
#
loop_
_entity_poly.entity_id
_entity_poly.type
_entity_poly.pdbx_seq_one_letter_code
_entity_poly.pdbx_strand_id
1 'polypeptide(L)'
;MIFIKFKLIEFEGETFSSYDIDSAKFEAVSSNGVVYENPMIVEPEPSLSTELYEGGEVEGWVAFLVDEDDTPLIVWQREWDDELWFSLE
;
A
#
# COMPACT_ATOMS: atom_id res chain seq x y z
N MET A 1 4.21 -6.05 -9.61
CA MET A 1 2.89 -5.88 -8.97
C MET A 1 2.77 -6.85 -7.82
N ILE A 2 2.08 -6.47 -6.76
CA ILE A 2 1.81 -7.32 -5.60
C ILE A 2 0.32 -7.34 -5.30
N PHE A 3 -0.15 -8.45 -4.74
CA PHE A 3 -1.53 -8.60 -4.28
C PHE A 3 -1.56 -8.41 -2.76
N ILE A 4 -2.35 -7.46 -2.29
CA ILE A 4 -2.47 -7.12 -0.88
C ILE A 4 -3.89 -7.40 -0.40
N LYS A 5 -4.00 -7.85 0.86
CA LYS A 5 -5.28 -7.95 1.56
C LYS A 5 -5.20 -7.20 2.88
N PHE A 6 -6.18 -6.34 3.13
CA PHE A 6 -6.38 -5.61 4.38
C PHE A 6 -7.65 -6.06 5.08
N LYS A 7 -7.59 -6.00 6.41
CA LYS A 7 -8.74 -6.12 7.30
C LYS A 7 -8.64 -5.03 8.36
N LEU A 8 -9.68 -4.23 8.52
CA LEU A 8 -9.76 -3.27 9.60
C LEU A 8 -10.34 -3.97 10.83
N ILE A 9 -9.55 -4.07 11.89
CA ILE A 9 -9.96 -4.75 13.13
C ILE A 9 -10.72 -3.76 14.02
N GLU A 10 -10.16 -2.58 14.22
CA GLU A 10 -10.65 -1.53 15.11
C GLU A 10 -10.19 -0.17 14.55
N PHE A 11 -11.01 0.87 14.68
CA PHE A 11 -10.69 2.21 14.22
C PHE A 11 -11.39 3.29 15.06
N GLU A 12 -10.59 4.04 15.82
CA GLU A 12 -11.06 5.21 16.57
C GLU A 12 -10.70 6.51 15.82
N GLY A 13 -11.54 6.93 14.88
CA GLY A 13 -11.37 8.21 14.20
C GLY A 13 -12.03 9.38 14.95
N GLU A 14 -11.40 10.56 14.93
CA GLU A 14 -11.98 11.76 15.55
C GLU A 14 -13.16 12.33 14.77
N THR A 15 -13.10 12.26 13.43
CA THR A 15 -14.10 12.85 12.51
C THR A 15 -14.82 11.79 11.68
N PHE A 16 -14.12 10.73 11.27
CA PHE A 16 -14.63 9.68 10.39
C PHE A 16 -14.71 8.35 11.15
N SER A 17 -15.66 7.50 10.76
CA SER A 17 -15.80 6.13 11.27
C SER A 17 -15.26 5.08 10.29
N SER A 18 -14.55 5.53 9.26
CA SER A 18 -13.94 4.70 8.21
C SER A 18 -12.48 5.07 8.03
N TYR A 19 -11.68 4.08 7.63
CA TYR A 19 -10.28 4.24 7.27
C TYR A 19 -10.15 4.15 5.75
N ASP A 20 -9.62 5.21 5.14
CA ASP A 20 -9.33 5.24 3.72
C ASP A 20 -8.17 4.29 3.39
N ILE A 21 -8.36 3.40 2.43
CA ILE A 21 -7.35 2.45 1.94
C ILE A 21 -7.21 2.66 0.45
N ASP A 22 -5.98 2.90 -0.02
CA ASP A 22 -5.67 3.10 -1.43
C ASP A 22 -4.27 2.59 -1.78
N SER A 23 -4.09 2.13 -3.03
CA SER A 23 -2.80 1.64 -3.56
C SER A 23 -1.70 2.71 -3.48
N ALA A 24 -2.03 3.99 -3.58
CA ALA A 24 -1.07 5.09 -3.52
C ALA A 24 -0.43 5.29 -2.13
N LYS A 25 -0.94 4.62 -1.10
CA LYS A 25 -0.33 4.60 0.25
C LYS A 25 0.89 3.69 0.33
N PHE A 26 1.20 2.98 -0.75
CA PHE A 26 2.41 2.18 -0.87
C PHE A 26 3.44 2.87 -1.77
N GLU A 27 4.70 2.71 -1.39
CA GLU A 27 5.85 3.11 -2.21
C GLU A 27 6.84 1.94 -2.30
N ALA A 28 7.64 1.91 -3.37
CA ALA A 28 8.79 1.04 -3.49
C ALA A 28 10.07 1.83 -3.21
N VAL A 29 10.98 1.25 -2.43
CA VAL A 29 12.25 1.86 -2.07
C VAL A 29 13.37 0.92 -2.49
N SER A 30 14.30 1.43 -3.28
CA SER A 30 15.44 0.66 -3.77
C SER A 30 16.33 0.15 -2.64
N SER A 31 17.15 -0.84 -2.95
CA SER A 31 18.18 -1.36 -2.03
C SER A 31 19.15 -0.29 -1.52
N ASN A 32 19.28 0.83 -2.23
CA ASN A 32 20.11 1.97 -1.85
C ASN A 32 19.34 3.09 -1.13
N GLY A 33 18.06 2.90 -0.83
CA GLY A 33 17.23 3.86 -0.09
C GLY A 33 16.61 4.97 -0.94
N VAL A 34 16.57 4.81 -2.27
CA VAL A 34 15.92 5.76 -3.18
C VAL A 34 14.47 5.32 -3.41
N VAL A 35 13.53 6.25 -3.23
CA VAL A 35 12.11 6.00 -3.46
C VAL A 35 11.83 6.03 -4.97
N TYR A 36 11.16 5.00 -5.48
CA TYR A 36 10.68 4.96 -6.86
C TYR A 36 9.42 5.82 -7.02
N GLU A 37 9.26 6.44 -8.18
CA GLU A 37 8.02 7.13 -8.51
C GLU A 37 6.87 6.12 -8.72
N ASN A 38 5.71 6.42 -8.12
CA ASN A 38 4.52 5.60 -8.33
C ASN A 38 4.01 5.76 -9.77
N PRO A 39 3.80 4.65 -10.51
CA PRO A 39 3.38 4.73 -11.90
C PRO A 39 1.89 5.12 -11.98
N MET A 40 1.53 6.04 -12.89
CA MET A 40 0.14 6.32 -13.21
C MET A 40 -0.40 5.26 -14.17
N ILE A 41 -1.03 4.22 -13.63
CA ILE A 41 -1.65 3.14 -14.40
C ILE A 41 -3.10 2.92 -13.94
N VAL A 42 -3.83 2.10 -14.70
CA VAL A 42 -5.09 1.53 -14.23
C VAL A 42 -4.77 0.17 -13.62
N GLU A 43 -4.97 0.01 -12.32
CA GLU A 43 -4.77 -1.29 -11.66
C GLU A 43 -5.79 -2.32 -12.17
N PRO A 44 -5.41 -3.59 -12.30
CA PRO A 44 -6.36 -4.67 -12.55
C PRO A 44 -7.36 -4.82 -11.41
N GLU A 45 -8.49 -5.45 -11.70
CA GLU A 45 -9.39 -5.89 -10.65
C GLU A 45 -8.82 -7.12 -9.89
N PRO A 46 -9.06 -7.24 -8.57
CA PRO A 46 -9.71 -6.23 -7.72
C PRO A 46 -8.80 -5.02 -7.47
N SER A 47 -9.38 -3.82 -7.55
CA SER A 47 -8.68 -2.57 -7.22
C SER A 47 -8.58 -2.36 -5.71
N LEU A 48 -7.44 -1.84 -5.24
CA LEU A 48 -7.23 -1.50 -3.84
C LEU A 48 -7.55 -0.01 -3.63
N SER A 49 -8.83 0.35 -3.57
CA SER A 49 -9.28 1.72 -3.31
C SER A 49 -10.68 1.70 -2.68
N THR A 50 -10.77 2.01 -1.38
CA THR A 50 -12.05 2.00 -0.64
C THR A 50 -11.97 2.68 0.72
N GLU A 51 -13.11 3.08 1.26
CA GLU A 51 -13.26 3.37 2.68
C GLU A 51 -13.63 2.10 3.44
N LEU A 52 -12.75 1.64 4.34
CA LEU A 52 -12.97 0.47 5.16
C LEU A 52 -13.62 0.85 6.50
N TYR A 53 -14.69 0.15 6.86
CA TYR A 53 -15.30 0.23 8.19
C TYR A 53 -14.80 -0.93 9.05
N GLU A 54 -14.93 -0.83 10.38
CA GLU A 54 -14.51 -1.90 11.29
C GLU A 54 -15.10 -3.27 10.90
N GLY A 55 -14.25 -4.29 10.92
CA GLY A 55 -14.57 -5.65 10.45
C GLY A 55 -14.55 -5.83 8.92
N GLY A 56 -14.46 -4.74 8.16
CA GLY A 56 -14.36 -4.75 6.71
C GLY A 56 -13.03 -5.31 6.21
N GLU A 57 -13.06 -5.85 4.99
CA GLU A 57 -11.91 -6.41 4.29
C GLU A 57 -11.87 -5.87 2.86
N VAL A 58 -10.67 -5.61 2.35
CA VAL A 58 -10.43 -5.29 0.94
C VAL A 58 -9.17 -6.02 0.49
N GLU A 59 -9.16 -6.41 -0.78
CA GLU A 59 -7.98 -6.96 -1.43
C GLU A 59 -7.80 -6.29 -2.77
N GLY A 60 -6.57 -6.16 -3.21
CA GLY A 60 -6.30 -5.59 -4.51
C GLY A 60 -4.83 -5.53 -4.88
N TRP A 61 -4.61 -5.04 -6.08
CA TRP A 61 -3.28 -4.95 -6.67
C TRP A 61 -2.61 -3.62 -6.37
N VAL A 62 -1.29 -3.66 -6.15
CA VAL A 62 -0.43 -2.48 -6.12
C VAL A 62 0.69 -2.68 -7.13
N ALA A 63 0.95 -1.64 -7.93
CA ALA A 63 1.94 -1.66 -8.98
C ALA A 63 3.10 -0.71 -8.70
N PHE A 64 4.30 -1.14 -9.05
CA PHE A 64 5.52 -0.36 -8.91
C PHE A 64 6.30 -0.48 -10.22
N LEU A 65 6.99 0.60 -10.58
CA LEU A 65 7.99 0.61 -11.64
C LEU A 65 9.35 0.69 -10.99
N VAL A 66 10.10 -0.41 -11.04
CA VAL A 66 11.38 -0.58 -10.34
C VAL A 66 12.44 -1.06 -11.34
N ASP A 67 13.71 -0.87 -11.02
CA ASP A 67 14.81 -1.37 -11.84
C ASP A 67 14.84 -2.91 -11.81
N GLU A 68 15.09 -3.54 -12.96
CA GLU A 68 15.05 -5.01 -13.13
C GLU A 68 16.07 -5.74 -12.24
N ASP A 69 17.23 -5.12 -11.99
CA ASP A 69 18.33 -5.68 -11.21
C ASP A 69 18.30 -5.27 -9.73
N ASP A 70 17.25 -4.59 -9.27
CA ASP A 70 17.12 -4.14 -7.88
C ASP A 70 16.32 -5.13 -7.03
N THR A 71 16.48 -5.03 -5.71
CA THR A 71 15.71 -5.79 -4.71
C THR A 71 15.03 -4.80 -3.76
N PRO A 72 13.95 -4.15 -4.24
CA PRO A 72 13.31 -3.08 -3.48
C PRO A 72 12.51 -3.63 -2.28
N LEU A 73 12.37 -2.80 -1.26
CA LEU A 73 11.38 -2.97 -0.21
C LEU A 73 10.10 -2.22 -0.59
N ILE A 74 8.97 -2.75 -0.17
CA ILE A 74 7.69 -2.05 -0.23
C ILE A 74 7.39 -1.48 1.13
N VAL A 75 6.88 -0.26 1.18
CA VAL A 75 6.51 0.42 2.42
C VAL A 75 5.09 0.93 2.34
N TRP A 76 4.34 0.70 3.41
CA TRP A 76 3.03 1.29 3.67
C TRP A 76 3.20 2.56 4.49
N GLN A 77 2.61 3.67 4.04
CA GLN A 77 2.59 4.97 4.72
C GLN A 77 3.98 5.40 5.21
N ARG A 78 4.96 5.40 4.31
CA ARG A 78 6.32 5.84 4.60
C ARG A 78 6.30 7.23 5.26
N GLU A 79 7.18 7.43 6.24
CA GLU A 79 7.31 8.65 7.03
C GLU A 79 6.16 8.90 8.02
N TRP A 80 5.26 7.93 8.22
CA TRP A 80 4.26 7.95 9.29
C TRP A 80 4.71 7.09 10.47
N ASP A 81 4.16 7.36 11.65
CA ASP A 81 4.57 6.68 12.91
C ASP A 81 4.35 5.16 12.86
N ASP A 82 3.39 4.69 12.05
CA ASP A 82 2.98 3.31 11.88
C ASP A 82 3.37 2.71 10.52
N GLU A 83 4.42 3.24 9.89
CA GLU A 83 4.92 2.69 8.63
C GLU A 83 5.28 1.20 8.74
N LEU A 84 4.99 0.42 7.70
CA LEU A 84 5.29 -1.01 7.64
C LEU A 84 6.10 -1.33 6.39
N TRP A 85 7.18 -2.07 6.57
CA TRP A 85 8.10 -2.46 5.51
C TRP A 85 7.98 -3.95 5.19
N PHE A 86 7.97 -4.27 3.90
CA PHE A 86 7.81 -5.61 3.36
C PHE A 86 8.95 -5.93 2.39
N SER A 87 9.59 -7.08 2.58
CA SER A 87 10.46 -7.69 1.57
C SER A 87 9.62 -8.50 0.58
N LEU A 88 10.11 -8.63 -0.66
CA LEU A 88 9.45 -9.38 -1.74
C LEU A 88 9.98 -10.81 -1.89
N GLU A 89 10.59 -11.36 -0.84
CA GLU A 89 11.17 -12.72 -0.81
C GLU A 89 10.13 -13.85 -0.64
#